data_AF-A0A7Z9XFQ5-F1
#
_entry.id   AF-A0A7Z9XFQ5-F1
#
_cell.length_a   1.000
_cell.length_b   1.000
_cell.length_c   1.000
_cell.angle_alpha   90.00
_cell.angle_beta   90.00
_cell.angle_gamma   90.00
#
_symmetry.space_group_name_H-M   'P 1'
#
loop_
_entity.id
_entity.type
_entity.pdbx_description
1 polymer ?
#
loop_
_entity_poly.entity_id
_entity_poly.type
_entity_poly.pdbx_seq_one_letter_code
_entity_poly.pdbx_strand_id
1 'polypeptide(L)' 'MKIHEYQAKEIFSQFKIPVPRGSVAHDAEEARRIAEEIGGARWVVKAQIHAGGRG' A
#
# COMPACT_ATOMS: atom_id res chain seq x y z
N MET A 1 -14.62 -14.64 1.80
CA MET A 1 -13.82 -13.63 2.55
C MET A 1 -13.05 -12.80 1.54
N LYS A 2 -13.04 -11.47 1.67
CA LYS A 2 -12.24 -10.56 0.84
C LYS A 2 -11.13 -9.95 1.70
N ILE A 3 -10.01 -9.58 1.09
CA ILE A 3 -8.88 -8.88 1.71
C ILE A 3 -8.59 -7.59 0.95
N HIS A 4 -7.95 -6.63 1.61
CA HIS A 4 -7.52 -5.37 1.01
C HIS A 4 -6.28 -5.55 0.11
N GLU A 5 -6.00 -4.54 -0.73
CA GLU A 5 -4.84 -4.55 -1.64
C GLU A 5 -3.52 -4.70 -0.86
N TYR A 6 -3.36 -4.00 0.28
CA TYR A 6 -2.13 -4.08 1.06
C TYR A 6 -1.90 -5.48 1.65
N GLN A 7 -2.95 -6.14 2.16
CA GLN A 7 -2.88 -7.51 2.70
C GLN A 7 -2.47 -8.52 1.63
N ALA A 8 -3.01 -8.39 0.42
CA ALA A 8 -2.62 -9.24 -0.69
C ALA A 8 -1.13 -9.06 -1.04
N LYS A 9 -0.63 -7.81 -1.02
CA LYS A 9 0.80 -7.52 -1.27
C LYS A 9 1.71 -8.07 -0.18
N GLU A 10 1.30 -8.02 1.08
CA GLU A 10 2.05 -8.63 2.19
C GLU A 10 2.20 -10.13 1.99
N ILE A 11 1.12 -10.83 1.65
CA ILE A 11 1.15 -12.26 1.32
C ILE A 11 2.09 -12.52 0.14
N PHE A 12 1.95 -11.77 -0.96
CA PHE A 12 2.82 -11.91 -2.13
C PHE A 12 4.31 -11.74 -1.79
N SER A 13 4.64 -10.74 -0.97
CA SER A 13 6.02 -10.51 -0.52
C SER A 13 6.55 -11.67 0.31
N GLN A 14 5.74 -12.30 1.16
CA GLN A 14 6.15 -13.49 1.93
C GLN A 14 6.54 -14.66 1.02
N PHE A 15 5.87 -14.79 -0.13
CA PHE A 15 6.18 -15.78 -1.17
C PHE A 15 7.20 -15.29 -2.21
N LYS A 16 7.89 -14.17 -1.96
CA LYS A 16 8.89 -13.56 -2.86
C LYS A 16 8.35 -13.19 -4.24
N ILE A 17 7.03 -12.99 -4.37
CA ILE A 17 6.41 -12.43 -5.57
C ILE A 17 6.69 -10.92 -5.56
N PRO A 18 7.30 -10.35 -6.62
CA PRO A 18 7.62 -8.93 -6.66
C PRO A 18 6.38 -8.04 -6.53
N VAL A 19 6.43 -7.09 -5.60
CA VAL A 19 5.40 -6.06 -5.39
C VAL A 19 6.04 -4.68 -5.25
N PRO A 20 5.35 -3.58 -5.63
CA PRO A 20 5.85 -2.24 -5.38
C PRO A 20 6.06 -1.98 -3.88
N ARG A 21 7.13 -1.26 -3.53
CA ARG A 21 7.37 -0.82 -2.14
C ARG A 21 6.20 0.06 -1.67
N GLY A 22 5.72 -0.21 -0.46
CA GLY A 22 4.57 0.48 0.11
C GLY A 22 4.24 -0.04 1.50
N SER A 23 3.45 0.73 2.25
CA SER A 23 2.86 0.32 3.53
C SER A 23 1.43 0.89 3.64
N VAL A 24 0.63 0.35 4.56
CA VAL A 24 -0.67 0.92 4.92
C VAL A 24 -0.46 2.10 5.87
N ALA A 25 -1.29 3.13 5.73
CA ALA A 25 -1.33 4.28 6.62
C ALA A 25 -2.75 4.44 7.18
N HIS A 26 -2.87 4.76 8.47
CA HIS A 26 -4.12 4.97 9.18
C HIS A 26 -4.46 6.45 9.38
N ASP A 27 -3.46 7.33 9.21
CA ASP A 27 -3.63 8.78 9.23
C ASP A 27 -2.66 9.47 8.25
N ALA A 28 -2.78 10.80 8.16
CA ALA A 28 -1.99 11.62 7.24
C ALA A 28 -0.51 11.70 7.63
N GLU A 29 -0.18 11.70 8.92
CA GLU A 29 1.21 11.78 9.38
C GLU A 29 1.95 10.47 9.11
N GLU A 30 1.27 9.33 9.29
CA GLU A 30 1.79 8.03 8.92
C GLU A 30 2.02 7.93 7.41
N ALA A 31 1.08 8.41 6.60
CA ALA A 31 1.23 8.45 5.14
C ALA A 31 2.46 9.27 4.71
N ARG A 32 2.68 10.44 5.34
CA ARG A 32 3.86 11.28 5.10
C ARG A 32 5.16 10.54 5.43
N ARG A 33 5.23 9.94 6.62
CA ARG A 33 6.41 9.19 7.08
C ARG A 33 6.73 8.01 6.15
N ILE A 34 5.72 7.24 5.76
CA ILE A 34 5.88 6.13 4.81
C ILE A 34 6.40 6.62 3.46
N ALA A 35 5.90 7.76 2.96
CA ALA A 35 6.40 8.33 1.71
C ALA A 35 7.89 8.72 1.81
N GLU A 36 8.28 9.35 2.92
CA GLU A 36 9.68 9.70 3.22
C GLU A 36 10.58 8.44 3.28
N GLU A 37 10.12 7.36 3.94
CA GLU A 37 10.85 6.09 4.07
C GLU A 37 10.99 5.32 2.73
N ILE A 38 9.96 5.36 1.89
CA ILE A 38 10.01 4.76 0.54
C ILE A 38 11.02 5.53 -0.32
N GLY A 39 11.08 6.86 -0.13
CA GLY A 39 11.90 7.77 -0.91
C GLY A 39 11.43 7.91 -2.37
N GLY A 40 12.21 8.63 -3.18
CA GLY A 40 11.90 8.90 -4.58
C GLY A 40 11.24 10.26 -4.81
N ALA A 41 10.71 10.46 -6.02
CA ALA A 41 10.15 11.75 -6.45
C ALA A 41 8.62 11.76 -6.59
N ARG A 42 7.96 10.58 -6.54
CA ARG A 42 6.51 10.41 -6.72
C ARG A 42 6.00 9.20 -5.96
N TRP A 43 4.78 9.31 -5.45
CA TRP A 43 4.09 8.26 -4.70
C TRP A 43 2.65 8.11 -5.18
N VAL A 44 2.03 6.96 -4.87
CA VAL A 44 0.62 6.70 -5.13
C VAL A 44 -0.09 6.45 -3.81
N VAL A 45 -1.03 7.32 -3.46
CA VAL A 45 -1.90 7.14 -2.30
C VAL A 45 -3.17 6.44 -2.77
N LYS A 46 -3.55 5.32 -2.14
CA LYS A 46 -4.69 4.50 -2.56
C LYS A 46 -5.62 4.19 -1.40
N ALA A 47 -6.89 4.54 -1.53
CA ALA A 47 -7.94 4.11 -0.60
C ALA A 47 -7.99 2.57 -0.50
N GLN A 48 -8.03 2.05 0.72
CA GLN A 48 -8.14 0.61 1.00
C GLN A 48 -9.61 0.24 1.22
N ILE A 49 -10.30 -0.12 0.13
CA ILE A 49 -11.69 -0.62 0.16
C ILE A 49 -11.78 -1.92 -0.64
N HIS A 50 -12.78 -2.75 -0.34
CA HIS A 50 -13.02 -3.99 -1.07
C HIS A 50 -13.65 -3.79 -2.45
N ALA A 51 -14.33 -2.66 -2.66
CA ALA A 51 -14.92 -2.33 -3.95
C ALA A 51 -13.84 -1.92 -4.97
N GLY A 52 -14.09 -2.19 -6.25
CA GLY A 52 -13.30 -1.63 -7.35
C GLY A 52 -13.68 -0.18 -7.64
N GLY A 53 -13.09 0.42 -8.70
CA GLY A 53 -13.47 1.77 -9.15
C GLY A 53 -12.98 2.91 -8.26
N ARG A 54 -11.81 2.75 -7.64
CA ARG A 54 -11.19 3.75 -6.73
C ARG A 54 -10.48 4.91 -7.46
N GLY A 55 -10.45 4.84 -8.79
CA GLY A 55 -9.71 5.78 -9.65
C GLY A 55 -10.30 7.17 -9.63
#